data_AF-I5AX33-F1
#
_entry.id   AF-I5AX33-F1
#
_cell.length_a   1.000
_cell.length_b   1.000
_cell.length_c   1.000
_cell.angle_alpha   90.00
_cell.angle_beta   90.00
_cell.angle_gamma   90.00
#
_symmetry.space_group_name_H-M   'P 1'
#
loop_
_entity.id
_entity.type
_entity.pdbx_description
1 polymer ?
#
loop_
_entity_poly.entity_id
_entity_poly.type
_entity_poly.pdbx_seq_one_letter_code
_entity_poly.pdbx_strand_id
1 'polypeptide(L)'
;MFTMKKRILIIVNILLLLATMIPVCVLLWDCIDSAIQGIYPWGLGYGTAYGEKIFGLEAFRYVFITDCVFGFILVLLWVCLFVGTAAFTVFTALYVNRDKLLANTDPLPVTPPDQEM
;
A
#
# COMPACT_ATOMS: atom_id res chain seq x y z
N MET A 1 18.28 23.67 -5.30
CA MET A 1 18.43 22.77 -4.12
C MET A 1 17.10 22.14 -3.65
N PHE A 2 15.95 22.82 -3.77
CA PHE A 2 14.62 22.28 -3.39
C PHE A 2 14.11 21.11 -4.25
N THR A 3 14.53 21.01 -5.52
CA THR A 3 14.11 19.96 -6.46
C THR A 3 14.60 18.56 -6.09
N MET A 4 15.79 18.45 -5.48
CA MET A 4 16.33 17.18 -4.99
C MET A 4 15.52 16.65 -3.80
N LYS A 5 15.16 17.51 -2.85
CA LYS A 5 14.35 17.13 -1.67
C LYS A 5 12.98 16.60 -2.07
N LYS A 6 12.35 17.18 -3.09
CA LYS A 6 11.08 16.68 -3.66
C LYS A 6 11.19 15.30 -4.29
N ARG A 7 12.21 15.07 -5.12
CA ARG A 7 12.43 13.76 -5.76
C ARG A 7 12.63 12.68 -4.70
N ILE A 8 13.41 12.97 -3.66
CA ILE A 8 13.62 12.06 -2.53
C ILE A 8 12.28 11.74 -1.83
N LEU A 9 11.46 12.75 -1.55
CA LEU A 9 10.15 12.58 -0.91
C LEU A 9 9.20 11.66 -1.72
N ILE A 10 9.15 11.86 -3.04
CA ILE A 10 8.36 11.02 -3.96
C ILE A 10 8.89 9.58 -3.99
N ILE A 11 10.20 9.39 -4.07
CA ILE A 11 10.82 8.06 -4.07
C ILE A 11 10.53 7.32 -2.77
N VAL A 12 10.67 8.00 -1.62
CA VAL A 12 10.35 7.43 -0.31
C VAL A 12 8.87 7.04 -0.23
N ASN A 13 7.96 7.87 -0.77
CA ASN A 13 6.53 7.54 -0.79
C ASN A 13 6.21 6.29 -1.63
N ILE A 14 6.83 6.15 -2.80
CA ILE A 14 6.67 4.96 -3.65
C ILE A 14 7.22 3.72 -2.94
N LEU A 15 8.36 3.85 -2.25
CA LEU A 15 8.97 2.74 -1.51
C LEU A 15 8.10 2.31 -0.33
N LEU A 16 7.50 3.25 0.40
CA LEU A 16 6.53 2.97 1.46
C LEU A 16 5.28 2.27 0.91
N LEU A 17 4.75 2.71 -0.22
CA LEU A 17 3.62 2.05 -0.89
C LEU A 17 3.96 0.61 -1.27
N LEU A 18 5.12 0.37 -1.88
CA LEU A 18 5.60 -0.98 -2.19
C LEU A 18 5.71 -1.84 -0.91
N ALA A 19 6.28 -1.29 0.15
CA ALA A 19 6.39 -1.98 1.44
C ALA A 19 5.02 -2.36 2.02
N THR A 20 3.99 -1.53 1.83
CA THR A 20 2.62 -1.87 2.27
C THR A 20 1.95 -2.94 1.42
N MET A 21 2.34 -3.12 0.15
CA MET A 21 1.75 -4.11 -0.75
C MET A 21 2.34 -5.51 -0.56
N ILE A 22 3.61 -5.63 -0.18
CA ILE A 22 4.30 -6.93 -0.05
C ILE A 22 3.54 -7.92 0.87
N PRO A 23 3.10 -7.56 2.09
CA PRO A 23 2.42 -8.50 2.98
C PRO A 23 1.10 -9.00 2.42
N VAL A 24 0.37 -8.14 1.69
CA VAL A 24 -0.90 -8.51 1.04
C VAL A 24 -0.66 -9.51 -0.09
N CYS A 25 0.38 -9.30 -0.90
CA CYS A 25 0.74 -10.21 -1.97
C CYS A 25 1.15 -11.60 -1.44
N VAL A 26 1.93 -11.64 -0.36
CA VAL A 26 2.35 -12.90 0.28
C VAL A 26 1.13 -13.63 0.85
N LEU A 27 0.26 -12.93 1.57
CA LEU A 27 -0.96 -13.51 2.12
C LEU A 27 -1.89 -14.07 1.03
N LEU A 28 -2.08 -13.32 -0.06
CA LEU A 28 -2.87 -13.78 -1.20
C LEU A 28 -2.25 -15.00 -1.88
N TRP A 29 -0.92 -15.02 -2.01
CA TRP A 29 -0.21 -16.16 -2.56
C TRP A 29 -0.46 -17.43 -1.74
N ASP A 30 -0.29 -17.36 -0.41
CA ASP A 30 -0.50 -18.50 0.48
C ASP A 30 -1.96 -18.97 0.47
N CYS A 31 -2.92 -18.05 0.39
CA CYS A 31 -4.34 -18.38 0.29
C CYS A 31 -4.69 -19.06 -1.05
N ILE A 32 -4.11 -18.60 -2.17
CA ILE A 32 -4.32 -19.20 -3.49
C ILE A 32 -3.65 -20.57 -3.57
N ASP A 33 -2.43 -20.69 -3.09
CA ASP A 33 -1.69 -21.96 -3.08
C ASP A 33 -2.44 -23.02 -2.27
N SER A 34 -2.96 -22.62 -1.11
CA SER A 34 -3.78 -23.48 -0.26
C SER A 34 -5.13 -23.84 -0.89
N ALA A 35 -5.71 -22.95 -1.70
CA ALA A 35 -6.92 -23.25 -2.46
C ALA A 35 -6.70 -24.31 -3.56
N ILE A 36 -5.50 -24.34 -4.17
CA ILE A 36 -5.15 -25.26 -5.25
C ILE A 36 -4.63 -26.60 -4.69
N GLN A 37 -3.67 -26.57 -3.77
CA GLN A 37 -3.01 -27.78 -3.23
C GLN A 37 -3.79 -28.44 -2.09
N GLY A 38 -4.75 -27.71 -1.52
CA GLY A 38 -5.58 -28.11 -0.39
C GLY A 38 -4.81 -28.10 0.93
N ILE A 39 -5.50 -27.71 2.00
CA ILE A 39 -4.93 -27.61 3.35
C ILE A 39 -5.64 -28.54 4.33
N TYR A 40 -4.90 -29.04 5.31
CA TYR A 40 -5.47 -29.71 6.46
C TYR A 40 -5.80 -28.68 7.54
N PRO A 41 -7.08 -28.46 7.88
CA PRO A 41 -7.43 -27.52 8.93
C PRO A 41 -6.93 -28.04 10.29
N TRP A 42 -6.22 -27.18 11.01
CA TRP A 42 -5.81 -27.40 12.39
C TRP A 42 -6.96 -26.98 13.32
N GLY A 43 -7.64 -27.95 13.96
CA GLY A 43 -8.72 -27.71 14.92
C GLY A 43 -10.08 -28.31 14.54
N LEU A 44 -11.10 -28.09 15.39
CA LEU A 44 -12.48 -28.57 15.21
C LEU A 44 -13.03 -28.08 13.86
N GLY A 45 -13.06 -29.01 12.91
CA GLY A 45 -13.28 -28.77 11.50
C GLY A 45 -14.57 -28.03 11.18
N TYR A 46 -14.52 -27.29 10.09
CA TYR A 46 -15.61 -26.71 9.31
C TYR A 46 -16.59 -27.82 8.81
N GLY A 47 -17.18 -28.59 9.71
CA GLY A 47 -18.11 -29.68 9.38
C GLY A 47 -17.50 -30.87 8.61
N THR A 48 -16.20 -30.86 8.32
CA THR A 48 -15.47 -31.94 7.63
C THR A 48 -14.79 -32.87 8.62
N ALA A 49 -14.65 -34.14 8.24
CA ALA A 49 -14.03 -35.15 9.10
C ALA A 49 -12.58 -34.76 9.42
N TYR A 50 -12.18 -34.89 10.69
CA TYR A 50 -10.82 -34.61 11.14
C TYR A 50 -9.83 -35.40 10.27
N GLY A 51 -8.97 -34.70 9.52
CA GLY A 51 -7.97 -35.32 8.63
C GLY A 51 -8.29 -35.28 7.13
N GLU A 52 -9.38 -34.64 6.70
CA GLU A 52 -9.64 -34.39 5.28
C GLU A 52 -9.06 -33.05 4.82
N LYS A 53 -8.50 -33.01 3.60
CA LYS A 53 -8.09 -31.75 2.97
C LYS A 53 -9.31 -30.98 2.50
N ILE A 54 -9.33 -29.69 2.79
CA ILE A 54 -10.26 -28.75 2.19
C ILE A 54 -9.60 -28.09 0.96
N PHE A 55 -10.39 -27.79 -0.06
CA PHE A 55 -9.93 -27.20 -1.33
C PHE A 55 -10.79 -25.98 -1.71
N GLY A 56 -10.33 -25.21 -2.70
CA GLY A 56 -11.08 -24.10 -3.27
C GLY A 56 -11.30 -22.96 -2.27
N LEU A 57 -12.49 -22.36 -2.31
CA LEU A 57 -12.80 -21.16 -1.52
C LEU A 57 -12.81 -21.42 0.00
N GLU A 58 -13.17 -22.63 0.43
CA GLU A 58 -13.14 -23.06 1.83
C GLU A 58 -11.70 -23.03 2.38
N ALA A 59 -10.74 -23.59 1.64
CA ALA A 59 -9.32 -23.57 1.99
C ALA A 59 -8.74 -22.15 2.01
N PHE A 60 -9.08 -21.35 1.00
CA PHE A 60 -8.70 -19.93 0.93
C PHE A 60 -9.14 -19.19 2.19
N ARG A 61 -10.43 -19.32 2.55
CA ARG A 61 -11.02 -18.62 3.69
C ARG A 61 -10.41 -19.09 5.01
N TYR A 62 -10.15 -20.38 5.16
CA TYR A 62 -9.52 -20.94 6.35
C TYR A 62 -8.13 -20.35 6.58
N VAL A 63 -7.28 -20.34 5.55
CA VAL A 63 -5.92 -19.79 5.65
C VAL A 63 -5.95 -18.29 5.89
N PHE A 64 -6.77 -17.56 5.16
CA PHE A 64 -6.95 -16.12 5.36
C PHE A 64 -7.32 -15.77 6.80
N ILE A 65 -8.31 -16.45 7.38
CA ILE A 65 -8.73 -16.21 8.76
C ILE A 65 -7.63 -16.62 9.75
N THR A 66 -6.99 -17.76 9.52
CA THR A 66 -5.92 -18.28 10.38
C THR A 66 -4.75 -17.29 10.41
N ASP A 67 -4.28 -16.82 9.26
CA ASP A 67 -3.18 -15.85 9.18
C ASP A 67 -3.57 -14.48 9.75
N CYS A 68 -4.82 -14.04 9.58
CA CYS A 68 -5.31 -12.82 10.21
C CYS A 68 -5.36 -12.92 11.75
N VAL A 69 -5.70 -14.09 12.30
CA VAL A 69 -5.83 -14.31 13.75
C VAL A 69 -4.48 -14.57 14.41
N PHE A 70 -3.68 -15.50 13.88
CA PHE A 70 -2.36 -15.80 14.41
C PHE A 70 -1.36 -14.66 14.13
N GLY A 71 -1.52 -13.96 13.01
CA GLY A 71 -0.75 -12.78 12.63
C GLY A 71 -1.33 -11.47 13.16
N PHE A 72 -2.24 -11.46 14.14
CA PHE A 72 -2.96 -10.26 14.59
C PHE A 72 -2.05 -9.05 14.88
N ILE A 73 -0.91 -9.27 15.54
CA ILE A 73 0.08 -8.21 15.82
C ILE A 73 0.70 -7.67 14.52
N LEU A 74 1.02 -8.55 13.57
CA LEU A 74 1.54 -8.17 12.25
C LEU A 74 0.50 -7.42 11.42
N VAL A 75 -0.78 -7.84 11.48
CA VAL A 75 -1.89 -7.13 10.84
C VAL A 75 -2.06 -5.74 11.43
N LEU A 76 -2.00 -5.60 12.75
CA LEU A 76 -2.12 -4.30 13.42
C LEU A 76 -0.95 -3.37 13.06
N LEU A 77 0.29 -3.88 13.06
CA LEU A 77 1.45 -3.14 12.59
C LEU A 77 1.34 -2.74 11.12
N TRP A 78 0.82 -3.62 10.27
CA TRP A 78 0.58 -3.35 8.86
C TRP A 78 -0.48 -2.25 8.66
N VAL A 79 -1.60 -2.28 9.40
CA VAL A 79 -2.62 -1.22 9.36
C VAL A 79 -2.01 0.11 9.80
N CYS A 80 -1.20 0.13 10.86
CA CYS A 80 -0.50 1.34 11.29
C CYS A 80 0.45 1.88 10.20
N LEU A 81 1.22 1.00 9.55
CA LEU A 81 2.10 1.36 8.43
C LEU A 81 1.30 1.90 7.23
N PHE A 82 0.17 1.29 6.92
CA PHE A 82 -0.71 1.71 5.84
C PHE A 82 -1.30 3.11 6.10
N VAL A 83 -1.83 3.35 7.30
CA VAL A 83 -2.36 4.66 7.70
C VAL A 83 -1.26 5.73 7.65
N GLY A 84 -0.06 5.42 8.16
CA GLY A 84 1.09 6.31 8.08
C GLY A 84 1.49 6.63 6.63
N THR A 85 1.50 5.64 5.76
CA THR A 85 1.81 5.79 4.33
C THR A 85 0.74 6.61 3.61
N ALA A 86 -0.54 6.41 3.92
CA ALA A 86 -1.64 7.20 3.38
C ALA A 86 -1.53 8.68 3.79
N ALA A 87 -1.28 8.95 5.08
CA ALA A 87 -1.06 10.30 5.58
C ALA A 87 0.16 10.97 4.92
N PHE A 88 1.26 10.24 4.77
CA PHE A 88 2.47 10.72 4.10
C PHE A 88 2.25 11.00 2.60
N THR A 89 1.44 10.17 1.93
CA THR A 89 1.04 10.38 0.53
C THR A 89 0.24 11.67 0.39
N VAL A 90 -0.74 11.92 1.27
CA VAL A 90 -1.54 13.16 1.26
C VAL A 90 -0.64 14.38 1.51
N PHE A 91 0.26 14.31 2.50
CA PHE A 91 1.23 15.37 2.76
C PHE A 91 2.11 15.68 1.55
N THR A 92 2.63 14.63 0.90
CA THR A 92 3.46 14.76 -0.31
C THR A 92 2.67 15.40 -1.46
N ALA A 93 1.42 15.00 -1.67
CA ALA A 93 0.55 15.56 -2.70
C ALA A 93 0.27 17.06 -2.47
N LEU A 94 -0.05 17.45 -1.23
CA LEU A 94 -0.27 18.86 -0.86
C LEU A 94 1.00 19.70 -1.04
N TYR A 95 2.16 19.18 -0.62
CA TYR A 95 3.44 19.88 -0.76
C TYR A 95 3.81 20.10 -2.23
N VAL A 96 3.62 19.09 -3.08
CA VAL A 96 3.86 19.20 -4.53
C VAL A 96 2.90 20.20 -5.19
N ASN A 97 1.63 20.22 -4.80
CA ASN A 97 0.63 21.12 -5.37
C ASN A 97 0.83 22.58 -4.93
N ARG A 98 1.31 22.84 -3.70
CA ARG A 98 1.58 24.19 -3.21
C ARG A 98 2.61 24.93 -4.07
N ASP A 99 3.65 24.22 -4.51
CA ASP A 99 4.68 24.81 -5.37
C ASP A 99 4.21 25.04 -6.82
N LYS A 100 3.24 24.25 -7.31
CA LYS A 100 2.61 24.50 -8.62
C LYS A 100 1.76 25.76 -8.61
N LEU A 101 1.13 26.07 -7.47
CA LEU A 101 0.37 27.31 -7.29
C LEU A 101 1.29 28.53 -7.29
N LEU A 102 2.37 28.48 -6.52
CA LEU A 102 3.35 29.58 -6.44
C LEU A 102 3.99 29.88 -7.79
N ALA A 103 4.36 28.86 -8.56
CA ALA A 103 4.94 29.02 -9.90
C ALA A 103 3.96 29.60 -10.95
N ASN A 104 2.64 29.51 -10.72
CA ASN A 104 1.63 30.11 -11.60
C ASN A 104 1.26 31.56 -11.20
N THR A 105 1.73 32.02 -10.05
CA THR A 105 1.53 33.40 -9.55
C THR A 105 2.74 34.30 -9.78
N ASP A 106 3.84 33.79 -10.33
CA ASP A 106 4.95 34.66 -10.75
C ASP A 106 4.43 35.58 -11.87
N PRO A 107 4.48 36.92 -11.68
CA PRO A 107 4.00 37.84 -12.70
C PRO A 107 4.83 37.66 -13.97
N LEU A 108 4.14 37.62 -15.11
CA LEU A 108 4.75 37.66 -16.44
C LEU A 108 5.88 38.71 -16.45
N PRO A 109 7.03 38.44 -17.11
CA PRO A 109 8.04 39.47 -17.29
C PRO A 109 7.37 40.65 -18.01
N VAL A 110 7.25 41.77 -17.32
CA VAL A 110 6.81 43.03 -17.93
C VAL A 110 7.86 43.37 -18.97
N THR A 111 7.58 43.09 -20.24
CA THR A 111 8.36 43.64 -21.34
C THR A 111 8.23 45.16 -21.27
N PRO A 112 9.33 45.91 -21.09
CA PRO A 112 9.26 47.36 -21.11
C PRO A 112 8.79 47.82 -22.50
N PRO A 113 7.85 48.78 -22.59
CA PRO A 113 7.21 49.19 -23.85
C PRO A 113 8.09 50.05 -24.78
N ASP A 114 9.43 49.95 -24.71
CA ASP A 114 10.32 50.99 -25.21
C ASP A 114 11.39 50.49 -26.21
N GLN A 115 11.11 49.45 -27.02
CA GLN A 115 12.03 49.03 -28.11
C GLN A 115 11.36 48.87 -29.49
N GLU A 116 10.29 49.61 -29.76
CA GLU A 116 9.87 49.92 -31.13
C GLU A 116 10.16 51.38 -31.45
N MET A 117 11.39 51.67 -31.89
CA MET A 117 11.73 52.71 -32.88
C MET A 117 13.21 52.67 -33.25
#